data_AF-A0A7S1V064-F1
#
_entry.id   AF-A0A7S1V064-F1
#
_cell.length_a   1.000
_cell.length_b   1.000
_cell.length_c   1.000
_cell.angle_alpha   90.00
_cell.angle_beta   90.00
_cell.angle_gamma   90.00
#
_symmetry.space_group_name_H-M   'P 1'
#
loop_
_entity.id
_entity.type
_entity.pdbx_description
1 polymer ?
#
loop_
_entity_poly.entity_id
_entity_poly.type
_entity_poly.pdbx_seq_one_letter_code
_entity_poly.pdbx_strand_id
1 'polypeptide(L)'
;RGTRIFTSSTTHTDRDKCVCGFSSVEHMALINVEGSGLIGVPGAAKRMFGTLESVGVNVVLISQASSEHSITFATVENQAIAAKEAIEEEFQRELNTNRISQVEMVAPCSIIAAVGDGMSATAGVSGLFFSALGDASINVLAISQGCSERNISAVVLTSESTRALRAVHAAFRLSHTTVRVGIVGMNEVGDSLLKLLQSQRSKLRESYEVDFQVCGVVADGTSRDLVCLKKDTPGSMDSITSSAFNAVSADGNNLLLGAPAASVAFQDQEVASSKPGGIGALMKELISEDVTHHVIFDCTAEERLGQLHADWLNAGIHVVTANNTGLSGSKEQREAISAAEVKNGKLLSAQYLREVTVAGGLPVLSTVRSLLNSGDRIRRIDGILTVAMSFIFFRISPPSSASVTADWDEATTHGAFRGDLSMSPSNKASRAVSFSEAVKEAIALGLMEVDPWKDLSNEYTARVLMVLAKELGLDGTTSTQQLAEASQTLLDGKVVDFTKPIPKEIDDYVTAKVQAATSRGCVLRQVFSVDLHSKQMQIHVTEVPESHIFAVTSPSCECVRFFTQRHRRYPLVVQGPAAGADSTASALLAELLGLMRSKVGARSGGLSRVGSSSAFLQQMVQQQQPK
;
A
#
# COMPACT_ATOMS: atom_id res chain seq x y z
N ARG A 1 -0.48 -33.17 6.53
CA ARG A 1 -0.28 -32.91 5.07
C ARG A 1 1.19 -32.57 4.86
N GLY A 2 1.87 -33.08 3.84
CA GLY A 2 3.30 -32.83 3.61
C GLY A 2 3.60 -32.63 2.13
N THR A 3 4.48 -31.66 1.83
CA THR A 3 4.96 -31.36 0.47
C THR A 3 6.24 -32.15 0.20
N ARG A 4 6.38 -32.62 -1.04
CA ARG A 4 7.33 -33.66 -1.50
C ARG A 4 8.81 -33.28 -1.29
N ILE A 5 9.57 -34.22 -0.71
CA ILE A 5 11.04 -34.17 -0.56
C ILE A 5 11.67 -34.53 -1.92
N PHE A 6 12.52 -33.66 -2.47
CA PHE A 6 13.40 -33.96 -3.61
C PHE A 6 14.86 -34.15 -3.15
N THR A 7 15.60 -34.93 -3.91
CA THR A 7 16.88 -35.60 -3.60
C THR A 7 18.09 -34.67 -3.47
N SER A 8 19.03 -35.11 -2.62
CA SER A 8 20.32 -34.50 -2.22
C SER A 8 20.96 -33.54 -3.23
N SER A 9 21.17 -32.28 -2.85
CA SER A 9 22.17 -31.43 -3.50
C SER A 9 23.49 -31.48 -2.72
N THR A 10 24.42 -32.28 -3.21
CA THR A 10 25.85 -32.01 -3.06
C THR A 10 26.16 -30.66 -3.71
N THR A 11 26.28 -29.60 -2.92
CA THR A 11 27.28 -28.52 -3.05
C THR A 11 26.98 -27.39 -2.06
N HIS A 12 28.05 -26.93 -1.42
CA HIS A 12 28.11 -25.86 -0.43
C HIS A 12 27.43 -24.54 -0.83
N THR A 13 26.95 -23.82 0.19
CA THR A 13 26.77 -22.34 0.27
C THR A 13 25.57 -21.68 -0.39
N ASP A 14 24.34 -22.12 -0.09
CA ASP A 14 23.17 -21.23 -0.20
C ASP A 14 22.43 -21.18 1.14
N ARG A 15 22.67 -20.10 1.92
CA ARG A 15 22.06 -19.91 3.24
C ARG A 15 20.53 -19.88 3.18
N ASP A 16 19.97 -19.53 2.02
CA ASP A 16 18.53 -19.41 1.79
C ASP A 16 17.82 -20.76 1.56
N LYS A 17 18.56 -21.88 1.43
CA LYS A 17 18.00 -23.22 1.17
C LYS A 17 18.19 -24.21 2.32
N CYS A 18 18.49 -23.71 3.50
CA CYS A 18 18.79 -24.52 4.66
C CYS A 18 17.55 -25.29 5.18
N VAL A 19 16.38 -24.65 5.16
CA VAL A 19 15.08 -25.30 5.40
C VAL A 19 14.54 -25.80 4.07
N CYS A 20 14.20 -27.09 3.97
CA CYS A 20 13.71 -27.72 2.76
C CYS A 20 12.20 -28.01 2.78
N GLY A 21 11.56 -27.86 3.95
CA GLY A 21 10.10 -27.97 4.05
C GLY A 21 9.57 -27.73 5.45
N PHE A 22 8.24 -27.63 5.53
CA PHE A 22 7.50 -27.62 6.79
C PHE A 22 6.55 -28.80 6.86
N SER A 23 6.31 -29.26 8.08
CA SER A 23 5.30 -30.28 8.37
C SER A 23 4.37 -29.80 9.49
N SER A 24 3.13 -30.28 9.43
CA SER A 24 2.14 -30.07 10.49
C SER A 24 1.60 -31.43 10.93
N VAL A 25 1.56 -31.64 12.24
CA VAL A 25 0.93 -32.79 12.90
C VAL A 25 -0.22 -32.27 13.75
N GLU A 26 -1.44 -32.59 13.35
CA GLU A 26 -2.69 -32.17 14.00
C GLU A 26 -3.17 -33.21 15.02
N HIS A 27 -4.24 -32.91 15.77
CA HIS A 27 -4.85 -33.78 16.79
C HIS A 27 -3.89 -34.19 17.91
N MET A 28 -3.10 -33.23 18.38
CA MET A 28 -2.15 -33.42 19.48
C MET A 28 -2.67 -32.78 20.76
N ALA A 29 -2.18 -33.25 21.89
CA ALA A 29 -2.34 -32.62 23.20
C ALA A 29 -0.96 -32.41 23.84
N LEU A 30 -0.81 -31.30 24.54
CA LEU A 30 0.38 -30.96 25.29
C LEU A 30 0.14 -31.25 26.77
N ILE A 31 1.04 -31.99 27.41
CA ILE A 31 1.00 -32.26 28.86
C ILE A 31 2.25 -31.66 29.49
N ASN A 32 2.05 -30.88 30.56
CA ASN A 32 3.13 -30.25 31.32
C ASN A 32 3.11 -30.75 32.77
N VAL A 33 4.22 -31.32 33.22
CA VAL A 33 4.44 -31.71 34.61
C VAL A 33 5.42 -30.72 35.23
N GLU A 34 5.01 -30.02 36.28
CA GLU A 34 5.79 -28.93 36.88
C GLU A 34 5.98 -29.14 38.38
N GLY A 35 7.21 -28.88 38.87
CA GLY A 35 7.46 -28.68 40.29
C GLY A 35 8.92 -28.86 40.72
N SER A 36 9.22 -28.35 41.92
CA SER A 36 10.55 -28.40 42.53
C SER A 36 11.11 -29.80 42.77
N GLY A 37 10.24 -30.81 42.86
CA GLY A 37 10.58 -32.22 43.00
C GLY A 37 11.18 -32.87 41.76
N LEU A 38 11.20 -32.17 40.62
CA LEU A 38 11.85 -32.62 39.39
C LEU A 38 13.33 -32.18 39.32
N ILE A 39 13.70 -31.12 40.04
CA ILE A 39 15.05 -30.51 39.95
C ILE A 39 16.10 -31.45 40.54
N GLY A 40 17.01 -31.95 39.70
CA GLY A 40 18.18 -32.71 40.15
C GLY A 40 17.85 -34.03 40.84
N VAL A 41 16.60 -34.52 40.75
CA VAL A 41 16.16 -35.80 41.32
C VAL A 41 16.36 -36.89 40.27
N PRO A 42 17.37 -37.78 40.43
CA PRO A 42 17.61 -38.83 39.44
C PRO A 42 16.41 -39.78 39.36
N GLY A 43 15.92 -40.00 38.14
CA GLY A 43 14.88 -41.00 37.87
C GLY A 43 13.45 -40.48 37.79
N ALA A 44 13.17 -39.20 38.05
CA ALA A 44 11.83 -38.64 37.85
C ALA A 44 11.37 -38.77 36.38
N ALA A 45 12.21 -38.37 35.43
CA ALA A 45 11.93 -38.56 34.00
C ALA A 45 11.75 -40.05 33.62
N LYS A 46 12.58 -40.94 34.20
CA LYS A 46 12.48 -42.39 33.97
C LYS A 46 11.11 -42.93 34.44
N ARG A 47 10.65 -42.51 35.62
CA ARG A 47 9.34 -42.89 36.17
C ARG A 47 8.23 -42.40 35.24
N MET A 48 8.25 -41.12 34.89
CA MET A 48 7.24 -40.53 34.00
C MET A 48 7.15 -41.26 32.65
N PHE A 49 8.26 -41.44 31.94
CA PHE A 49 8.23 -42.12 30.63
C PHE A 49 7.96 -43.62 30.74
N GLY A 50 8.38 -44.28 31.83
CA GLY A 50 8.02 -45.68 32.10
C GLY A 50 6.53 -45.87 32.37
N THR A 51 5.89 -44.91 33.06
CA THR A 51 4.44 -44.89 33.25
C THR A 51 3.71 -44.68 31.93
N LEU A 52 4.17 -43.77 31.09
CA LEU A 52 3.58 -43.56 29.75
C LEU A 52 3.72 -44.81 28.85
N GLU A 53 4.86 -45.50 28.92
CA GLU A 53 5.07 -46.76 28.22
C GLU A 53 4.09 -47.85 28.70
N SER A 54 3.87 -47.97 30.02
CA SER A 54 2.99 -49.01 30.57
C SER A 54 1.52 -48.85 30.17
N VAL A 55 1.08 -47.62 29.88
CA VAL A 55 -0.26 -47.32 29.36
C VAL A 55 -0.31 -47.17 27.83
N GLY A 56 0.81 -47.41 27.13
CA GLY A 56 0.88 -47.39 25.66
C GLY A 56 0.73 -46.00 25.04
N VAL A 57 1.10 -44.94 25.77
CA VAL A 57 1.04 -43.56 25.29
C VAL A 57 2.27 -43.27 24.43
N ASN A 58 2.02 -42.81 23.20
CA ASN A 58 3.10 -42.40 22.31
C ASN A 58 3.47 -40.93 22.55
N VAL A 59 4.76 -40.67 22.79
CA VAL A 59 5.30 -39.32 22.96
C VAL A 59 5.92 -38.85 21.65
N VAL A 60 5.39 -37.75 21.11
CA VAL A 60 5.78 -37.23 19.78
C VAL A 60 6.85 -36.13 19.90
N LEU A 61 6.75 -35.30 20.94
CA LEU A 61 7.66 -34.17 21.18
C LEU A 61 7.93 -34.06 22.67
N ILE A 62 9.16 -33.70 23.04
CA ILE A 62 9.57 -33.43 24.43
C ILE A 62 10.23 -32.04 24.47
N SER A 63 9.87 -31.28 25.50
CA SER A 63 10.44 -29.98 25.84
C SER A 63 10.70 -29.95 27.34
N GLN A 64 11.96 -29.78 27.74
CA GLN A 64 12.34 -29.70 29.15
C GLN A 64 12.96 -28.32 29.42
N ALA A 65 12.52 -27.66 30.50
CA ALA A 65 13.15 -26.44 30.96
C ALA A 65 14.57 -26.73 31.46
N SER A 66 15.53 -25.86 31.16
CA SER A 66 16.93 -26.01 31.62
C SER A 66 17.09 -25.96 33.14
N SER A 67 16.09 -25.43 33.86
CA SER A 67 15.99 -25.47 35.31
C SER A 67 15.58 -26.85 35.85
N GLU A 68 15.23 -27.80 34.98
CA GLU A 68 14.62 -29.10 35.30
C GLU A 68 13.31 -29.00 36.10
N HIS A 69 12.73 -27.80 36.18
CA HIS A 69 11.52 -27.54 36.97
C HIS A 69 10.24 -28.01 36.27
N SER A 70 10.29 -28.24 34.95
CA SER A 70 9.16 -28.75 34.19
C SER A 70 9.59 -29.68 33.06
N ILE A 71 8.76 -30.69 32.82
CA ILE A 71 8.85 -31.55 31.65
C ILE A 71 7.52 -31.46 30.92
N THR A 72 7.59 -30.98 29.68
CA THR A 72 6.45 -30.89 28.78
C THR A 72 6.60 -31.89 27.65
N PHE A 73 5.53 -32.57 27.27
CA PHE A 73 5.53 -33.46 26.12
C PHE A 73 4.23 -33.39 25.34
N ALA A 74 4.28 -33.73 24.05
CA ALA A 74 3.10 -33.85 23.21
C ALA A 74 2.76 -35.33 22.95
N THR A 75 1.48 -35.64 22.98
CA THR A 75 0.92 -36.95 22.63
C THR A 75 -0.30 -36.80 21.73
N VAL A 76 -0.82 -37.89 21.19
CA VAL A 76 -2.05 -37.89 20.40
C VAL A 76 -3.22 -37.53 21.32
N GLU A 77 -4.14 -36.68 20.86
CA GLU A 77 -5.23 -36.11 21.66
C GLU A 77 -6.09 -37.17 22.36
N ASN A 78 -6.36 -38.30 21.70
CA ASN A 78 -7.13 -39.41 22.27
C ASN A 78 -6.40 -40.19 23.38
N GLN A 79 -5.09 -40.03 23.52
CA GLN A 79 -4.27 -40.64 24.58
C GLN A 79 -4.03 -39.69 25.76
N ALA A 80 -4.37 -38.41 25.63
CA ALA A 80 -3.96 -37.36 26.56
C ALA A 80 -4.53 -37.52 27.97
N ILE A 81 -5.81 -37.91 28.08
CA ILE A 81 -6.48 -38.10 29.38
C ILE A 81 -5.82 -39.27 30.13
N ALA A 82 -5.67 -40.41 29.47
CA ALA A 82 -5.03 -41.59 30.06
C ALA A 82 -3.58 -41.30 30.49
N ALA A 83 -2.83 -40.55 29.67
CA ALA A 83 -1.47 -40.12 29.99
C ALA A 83 -1.44 -39.25 31.25
N LYS A 84 -2.34 -38.27 31.36
CA LYS A 84 -2.44 -37.39 32.51
C LYS A 84 -2.77 -38.16 33.80
N GLU A 85 -3.82 -38.98 33.77
CA GLU A 85 -4.26 -39.77 34.93
C GLU A 85 -3.16 -40.71 35.43
N ALA A 86 -2.46 -41.39 34.51
CA ALA A 86 -1.37 -42.28 34.86
C ALA A 86 -0.18 -41.55 35.52
N ILE A 87 0.16 -40.35 35.03
CA ILE A 87 1.21 -39.51 35.65
C ILE A 87 0.77 -39.02 37.03
N GLU A 88 -0.48 -38.58 37.19
CA GLU A 88 -1.01 -38.14 38.49
C GLU A 88 -1.00 -39.27 39.52
N GLU A 89 -1.28 -40.50 39.10
CA GLU A 89 -1.17 -41.69 39.95
C GLU A 89 0.28 -42.01 40.33
N GLU A 90 1.20 -42.04 39.36
CA GLU A 90 2.63 -42.33 39.60
C GLU A 90 3.28 -41.32 40.55
N PHE A 91 2.89 -40.04 40.45
CA PHE A 91 3.46 -38.93 41.22
C PHE A 91 2.55 -38.44 42.35
N GLN A 92 1.56 -39.25 42.77
CA GLN A 92 0.57 -38.86 43.76
C GLN A 92 1.20 -38.39 45.08
N ARG A 93 2.31 -39.01 45.52
CA ARG A 93 3.03 -38.62 46.74
C ARG A 93 3.67 -37.24 46.60
N GLU A 94 4.28 -36.97 45.45
CA GLU A 94 4.92 -35.71 45.12
C GLU A 94 3.89 -34.58 44.97
N LEU A 95 2.74 -34.86 44.38
CA LEU A 95 1.60 -33.92 44.32
C LEU A 95 1.08 -33.59 45.73
N ASN A 96 0.84 -34.60 46.57
CA ASN A 96 0.37 -34.39 47.95
C ASN A 96 1.38 -33.65 48.84
N THR A 97 2.67 -33.72 48.52
CA THR A 97 3.73 -33.01 49.25
C THR A 97 4.14 -31.68 48.59
N ASN A 98 3.41 -31.22 47.57
CA ASN A 98 3.70 -30.03 46.75
C ASN A 98 5.12 -30.01 46.16
N ARG A 99 5.70 -31.19 45.95
CA ARG A 99 6.96 -31.35 45.20
C ARG A 99 6.69 -31.29 43.71
N ILE A 100 5.58 -31.86 43.25
CA ILE A 100 5.00 -31.55 41.94
C ILE A 100 3.80 -30.65 42.20
N SER A 101 3.75 -29.51 41.53
CA SER A 101 2.72 -28.49 41.69
C SER A 101 1.45 -28.87 40.92
N GLN A 102 1.61 -29.34 39.68
CA GLN A 102 0.47 -29.69 38.81
C GLN A 102 0.88 -30.55 37.60
N VAL A 103 -0.12 -31.24 37.04
CA VAL A 103 -0.09 -31.88 35.72
C VAL A 103 -1.14 -31.21 34.84
N GLU A 104 -0.69 -30.30 33.98
CA GLU A 104 -1.54 -29.51 33.09
C GLU A 104 -1.67 -30.19 31.72
N MET A 105 -2.83 -30.03 31.08
CA MET A 105 -3.11 -30.54 29.74
C MET A 105 -3.74 -29.44 28.88
N VAL A 106 -3.21 -29.24 27.68
CA VAL A 106 -3.72 -28.28 26.68
C VAL A 106 -4.05 -29.02 25.38
N ALA A 107 -5.30 -28.93 24.94
CA ALA A 107 -5.79 -29.51 23.68
C ALA A 107 -6.98 -28.67 23.14
N PRO A 108 -7.23 -28.68 21.81
CA PRO A 108 -6.46 -29.34 20.76
C PRO A 108 -5.27 -28.48 20.30
N CYS A 109 -4.11 -29.12 20.14
CA CYS A 109 -2.87 -28.51 19.66
C CYS A 109 -2.39 -29.13 18.34
N SER A 110 -1.51 -28.42 17.65
CA SER A 110 -0.81 -28.88 16.45
C SER A 110 0.69 -28.61 16.57
N ILE A 111 1.52 -29.50 16.04
CA ILE A 111 2.98 -29.34 15.98
C ILE A 111 3.34 -28.86 14.58
N ILE A 112 3.96 -27.69 14.49
CA ILE A 112 4.54 -27.13 13.27
C ILE A 112 6.05 -27.32 13.32
N ALA A 113 6.62 -27.93 12.30
CA ALA A 113 8.05 -28.27 12.27
C ALA A 113 8.72 -27.80 10.97
N ALA A 114 9.80 -27.04 11.11
CA ALA A 114 10.74 -26.72 10.04
C ALA A 114 11.75 -27.86 9.90
N VAL A 115 11.90 -28.41 8.68
CA VAL A 115 12.82 -29.51 8.39
C VAL A 115 13.86 -29.02 7.39
N GLY A 116 15.13 -29.32 7.66
CA GLY A 116 16.25 -28.79 6.88
C GLY A 116 17.59 -29.44 7.20
N ASP A 117 18.59 -29.18 6.38
CA ASP A 117 19.98 -29.59 6.64
C ASP A 117 20.86 -28.35 6.82
N GLY A 118 21.75 -28.38 7.82
CA GLY A 118 22.69 -27.29 8.09
C GLY A 118 22.10 -26.10 8.88
N MET A 119 20.95 -26.25 9.56
CA MET A 119 20.35 -25.14 10.33
C MET A 119 21.22 -24.73 11.50
N SER A 120 21.91 -25.68 12.15
CA SER A 120 22.92 -25.42 13.19
C SER A 120 24.10 -24.58 12.72
N ALA A 121 24.47 -24.67 11.44
CA ALA A 121 25.54 -23.88 10.86
C ALA A 121 25.05 -22.49 10.37
N THR A 122 23.74 -22.24 10.41
CA THR A 122 23.12 -21.04 9.83
C THR A 122 22.40 -20.23 10.91
N ALA A 123 23.13 -19.28 11.50
CA ALA A 123 22.56 -18.38 12.51
C ALA A 123 21.35 -17.60 11.99
N GLY A 124 20.29 -17.51 12.80
CA GLY A 124 19.08 -16.75 12.50
C GLY A 124 17.89 -17.57 11.98
N VAL A 125 18.08 -18.86 11.65
CA VAL A 125 17.00 -19.76 11.20
C VAL A 125 15.90 -19.90 12.27
N SER A 126 16.25 -20.28 13.50
CA SER A 126 15.28 -20.37 14.60
C SER A 126 14.61 -19.03 14.90
N GLY A 127 15.39 -17.94 14.90
CA GLY A 127 14.87 -16.59 15.08
C GLY A 127 13.81 -16.22 14.04
N LEU A 128 14.07 -16.49 12.76
CA LEU A 128 13.12 -16.26 11.68
C LEU A 128 11.84 -17.07 11.84
N PHE A 129 11.96 -18.35 12.24
CA PHE A 129 10.81 -19.22 12.49
C PHE A 129 9.89 -18.69 13.59
N PHE A 130 10.45 -18.30 14.73
CA PHE A 130 9.64 -17.77 15.84
C PHE A 130 9.16 -16.35 15.58
N SER A 131 9.94 -15.50 14.89
CA SER A 131 9.48 -14.18 14.45
C SER A 131 8.29 -14.29 13.50
N ALA A 132 8.31 -15.21 12.54
CA ALA A 132 7.20 -15.43 11.62
C ALA A 132 5.89 -15.79 12.34
N LEU A 133 5.97 -16.64 13.38
CA LEU A 133 4.81 -16.97 14.21
C LEU A 133 4.34 -15.75 15.03
N GLY A 134 5.28 -14.99 15.61
CA GLY A 134 4.99 -13.77 16.35
C GLY A 134 4.34 -12.68 15.51
N ASP A 135 4.85 -12.45 14.30
CA ASP A 135 4.31 -11.46 13.34
C ASP A 135 2.89 -11.83 12.88
N ALA A 136 2.59 -13.13 12.82
CA ALA A 136 1.24 -13.65 12.58
C ALA A 136 0.33 -13.61 13.83
N SER A 137 0.80 -13.05 14.94
CA SER A 137 0.11 -13.00 16.24
C SER A 137 -0.29 -14.39 16.76
N ILE A 138 0.61 -15.36 16.64
CA ILE A 138 0.43 -16.74 17.08
C ILE A 138 1.28 -17.01 18.31
N ASN A 139 0.67 -17.52 19.37
CA ASN A 139 1.38 -17.88 20.58
C ASN A 139 2.01 -19.28 20.46
N VAL A 140 3.24 -19.44 20.92
CA VAL A 140 3.94 -20.73 20.93
C VAL A 140 3.83 -21.35 22.31
N LEU A 141 3.21 -22.54 22.39
CA LEU A 141 2.93 -23.25 23.64
C LEU A 141 4.11 -24.07 24.13
N ALA A 142 4.85 -24.68 23.21
CA ALA A 142 6.06 -25.44 23.50
C ALA A 142 7.00 -25.45 22.29
N ILE A 143 8.28 -25.70 22.53
CA ILE A 143 9.31 -25.74 21.51
C ILE A 143 10.15 -27.02 21.64
N SER A 144 10.64 -27.54 20.52
CA SER A 144 11.64 -28.62 20.56
C SER A 144 12.64 -28.43 19.44
N GLN A 145 13.92 -28.51 19.79
CA GLN A 145 15.04 -28.43 18.85
C GLN A 145 16.11 -29.43 19.30
N GLY A 146 16.44 -30.38 18.42
CA GLY A 146 17.53 -31.32 18.66
C GLY A 146 18.89 -30.72 18.33
N CYS A 147 19.98 -31.27 18.90
CA CYS A 147 21.36 -30.84 18.64
C CYS A 147 21.83 -31.04 17.19
N SER A 148 21.17 -31.92 16.45
CA SER A 148 21.42 -32.07 15.01
C SER A 148 20.87 -30.88 14.21
N GLU A 149 19.96 -30.11 14.80
CA GLU A 149 19.22 -28.99 14.21
C GLU A 149 18.75 -29.30 12.79
N ARG A 150 18.23 -30.51 12.59
CA ARG A 150 17.52 -30.89 11.35
C ARG A 150 16.02 -30.64 11.44
N ASN A 151 15.54 -30.32 12.64
CA ASN A 151 14.15 -30.05 12.94
C ASN A 151 14.06 -28.96 14.02
N ILE A 152 13.25 -27.94 13.76
CA ILE A 152 12.79 -26.96 14.75
C ILE A 152 11.28 -27.08 14.82
N SER A 153 10.73 -27.43 15.98
CA SER A 153 9.31 -27.63 16.18
C SER A 153 8.72 -26.62 17.17
N ALA A 154 7.52 -26.13 16.86
CA ALA A 154 6.68 -25.32 17.75
C ALA A 154 5.29 -25.94 17.87
N VAL A 155 4.75 -25.95 19.09
CA VAL A 155 3.38 -26.35 19.36
C VAL A 155 2.50 -25.11 19.41
N VAL A 156 1.41 -25.10 18.67
CA VAL A 156 0.42 -24.01 18.60
C VAL A 156 -0.99 -24.58 18.78
N LEU A 157 -1.98 -23.73 19.05
CA LEU A 157 -3.38 -24.17 19.07
C LEU A 157 -3.82 -24.63 17.67
N THR A 158 -4.65 -25.68 17.59
CA THR A 158 -5.11 -26.22 16.31
C THR A 158 -5.88 -25.19 15.48
N SER A 159 -6.60 -24.27 16.13
CA SER A 159 -7.29 -23.15 15.47
C SER A 159 -6.35 -22.20 14.72
N GLU A 160 -5.06 -22.20 15.04
CA GLU A 160 -4.05 -21.30 14.46
C GLU A 160 -3.09 -22.02 13.50
N SER A 161 -3.17 -23.35 13.38
CA SER A 161 -2.19 -24.18 12.66
C SER A 161 -2.03 -23.81 11.19
N THR A 162 -3.13 -23.49 10.50
CA THR A 162 -3.12 -23.11 9.08
C THR A 162 -2.43 -21.76 8.89
N ARG A 163 -2.73 -20.79 9.76
CA ARG A 163 -2.09 -19.47 9.77
C ARG A 163 -0.60 -19.58 10.10
N ALA A 164 -0.24 -20.43 11.08
CA ALA A 164 1.14 -20.71 11.47
C ALA A 164 1.96 -21.28 10.32
N LEU A 165 1.45 -22.32 9.66
CA LEU A 165 2.12 -22.99 8.55
C LEU A 165 2.36 -22.01 7.38
N ARG A 166 1.37 -21.18 7.06
CA ARG A 166 1.50 -20.14 6.02
C ARG A 166 2.55 -19.10 6.38
N ALA A 167 2.55 -18.61 7.62
CA ALA A 167 3.49 -17.61 8.09
C ALA A 167 4.95 -18.10 7.98
N VAL A 168 5.23 -19.32 8.44
CA VAL A 168 6.59 -19.89 8.35
C VAL A 168 6.98 -20.23 6.91
N HIS A 169 6.04 -20.69 6.07
CA HIS A 169 6.31 -20.89 4.64
C HIS A 169 6.69 -19.59 3.93
N ALA A 170 5.97 -18.50 4.21
CA ALA A 170 6.24 -17.19 3.65
C ALA A 170 7.59 -16.63 4.15
N ALA A 171 7.86 -16.71 5.46
CA ALA A 171 9.08 -16.18 6.06
C ALA A 171 10.36 -16.85 5.54
N PHE A 172 10.31 -18.17 5.32
CA PHE A 172 11.45 -18.93 4.79
C PHE A 172 11.53 -18.93 3.26
N ARG A 173 10.69 -18.14 2.58
CA ARG A 173 10.75 -17.91 1.13
C ARG A 173 10.74 -19.21 0.32
N LEU A 174 10.07 -20.24 0.83
CA LEU A 174 9.79 -21.46 0.06
C LEU A 174 8.72 -21.20 -1.01
N SER A 175 8.09 -20.03 -1.00
CA SER A 175 7.15 -19.49 -1.99
C SER A 175 7.21 -17.96 -2.02
N HIS A 176 6.80 -17.34 -3.13
CA HIS A 176 6.62 -15.88 -3.22
C HIS A 176 5.61 -15.38 -2.17
N THR A 177 5.77 -14.15 -1.69
CA THR A 177 4.75 -13.49 -0.86
C THR A 177 3.58 -13.09 -1.77
N THR A 178 2.44 -13.74 -1.60
CA THR A 178 1.23 -13.40 -2.35
C THR A 178 0.51 -12.22 -1.70
N VAL A 179 0.16 -11.24 -2.53
CA VAL A 179 -0.66 -10.08 -2.18
C VAL A 179 -1.92 -10.11 -3.03
N ARG A 180 -3.08 -10.25 -2.39
CA ARG A 180 -4.37 -10.18 -3.11
C ARG A 180 -4.81 -8.73 -3.26
N VAL A 181 -5.24 -8.38 -4.47
CA VAL A 181 -5.52 -7.01 -4.89
C VAL A 181 -6.96 -6.91 -5.39
N GLY A 182 -7.73 -6.01 -4.80
CA GLY A 182 -8.97 -5.49 -5.39
C GLY A 182 -8.73 -4.09 -5.95
N ILE A 183 -9.37 -3.75 -7.07
CA ILE A 183 -9.31 -2.39 -7.62
C ILE A 183 -10.72 -1.84 -7.79
N VAL A 184 -10.94 -0.62 -7.28
CA VAL A 184 -12.18 0.14 -7.43
C VAL A 184 -11.87 1.40 -8.23
N GLY A 185 -12.68 1.70 -9.24
CA GLY A 185 -12.43 2.83 -10.14
C GLY A 185 -11.71 2.41 -11.40
N MET A 186 -12.45 1.96 -12.42
CA MET A 186 -11.90 1.61 -13.73
C MET A 186 -11.97 2.78 -14.71
N ASN A 187 -11.49 3.94 -14.26
CA ASN A 187 -11.19 5.10 -15.10
C ASN A 187 -9.80 4.96 -15.72
N GLU A 188 -9.27 6.03 -16.34
CA GLU A 188 -7.94 6.00 -16.97
C GLU A 188 -6.83 5.54 -16.00
N VAL A 189 -6.89 6.00 -14.74
CA VAL A 189 -5.92 5.62 -13.68
C VAL A 189 -6.04 4.14 -13.34
N GLY A 190 -7.26 3.64 -13.12
CA GLY A 190 -7.50 2.23 -12.80
C GLY A 190 -7.08 1.28 -13.92
N ASP A 191 -7.37 1.63 -15.17
CA ASP A 191 -6.94 0.87 -16.35
C ASP A 191 -5.40 0.87 -16.50
N SER A 192 -4.77 2.03 -16.31
CA SER A 192 -3.30 2.15 -16.34
C SER A 192 -2.64 1.36 -15.21
N LEU A 193 -3.21 1.36 -14.01
CA LEU A 193 -2.75 0.55 -12.88
C LEU A 193 -2.87 -0.95 -13.17
N LEU A 194 -3.98 -1.38 -13.76
CA LEU A 194 -4.21 -2.78 -14.13
C LEU A 194 -3.18 -3.25 -15.16
N LYS A 195 -2.96 -2.45 -16.22
CA LYS A 195 -1.90 -2.66 -17.23
C LYS A 195 -0.52 -2.75 -16.58
N LEU A 196 -0.23 -1.85 -15.65
CA LEU A 196 1.06 -1.79 -14.98
C LEU A 196 1.29 -3.03 -14.09
N LEU A 197 0.31 -3.39 -13.26
CA LEU A 197 0.38 -4.58 -12.40
C LEU A 197 0.60 -5.86 -13.24
N GLN A 198 -0.10 -5.99 -14.36
CA GLN A 198 0.06 -7.13 -15.25
C GLN A 198 1.46 -7.15 -15.89
N SER A 199 1.89 -6.05 -16.50
CA SER A 199 3.16 -5.98 -17.24
C SER A 199 4.39 -6.14 -16.32
N GLN A 200 4.28 -5.75 -15.05
CA GLN A 200 5.36 -5.86 -14.09
C GLN A 200 5.34 -7.16 -13.28
N ARG A 201 4.26 -7.95 -13.29
CA ARG A 201 4.09 -9.10 -12.39
C ARG A 201 5.28 -10.06 -12.35
N SER A 202 5.78 -10.49 -13.51
CA SER A 202 6.94 -11.40 -13.60
C SER A 202 8.19 -10.78 -12.96
N LYS A 203 8.49 -9.53 -13.30
CA LYS A 203 9.60 -8.77 -12.72
C LYS A 203 9.44 -8.57 -11.22
N LEU A 204 8.23 -8.32 -10.74
CA LEU A 204 7.97 -8.14 -9.31
C LEU A 204 8.16 -9.45 -8.53
N ARG A 205 7.74 -10.58 -9.09
CA ARG A 205 8.02 -11.91 -8.55
C ARG A 205 9.51 -12.22 -8.49
N GLU A 206 10.24 -11.93 -9.56
CA GLU A 206 11.67 -12.22 -9.64
C GLU A 206 12.53 -11.27 -8.79
N SER A 207 12.21 -9.98 -8.81
CA SER A 207 13.04 -8.92 -8.19
C SER A 207 12.67 -8.64 -6.73
N TYR A 208 11.39 -8.79 -6.37
CA TYR A 208 10.88 -8.48 -5.03
C TYR A 208 10.31 -9.68 -4.30
N GLU A 209 10.26 -10.87 -4.94
CA GLU A 209 9.63 -12.07 -4.38
C GLU A 209 8.16 -11.85 -3.97
N VAL A 210 7.49 -10.87 -4.60
CA VAL A 210 6.09 -10.54 -4.35
C VAL A 210 5.25 -10.88 -5.57
N ASP A 211 4.14 -11.57 -5.34
CA ASP A 211 3.14 -11.89 -6.35
C ASP A 211 1.85 -11.11 -6.12
N PHE A 212 1.57 -10.11 -6.95
CA PHE A 212 0.30 -9.38 -6.92
C PHE A 212 -0.75 -10.15 -7.73
N GLN A 213 -1.83 -10.56 -7.05
CA GLN A 213 -2.94 -11.30 -7.63
C GLN A 213 -4.19 -10.43 -7.60
N VAL A 214 -4.62 -9.91 -8.76
CA VAL A 214 -5.84 -9.11 -8.82
C VAL A 214 -7.05 -10.04 -8.83
N CYS A 215 -7.80 -10.06 -7.72
CA CYS A 215 -8.93 -10.96 -7.52
C CYS A 215 -10.26 -10.43 -8.08
N GLY A 216 -10.34 -9.11 -8.30
CA GLY A 216 -11.49 -8.50 -8.95
C GLY A 216 -11.38 -7.00 -9.10
N VAL A 217 -12.19 -6.49 -10.04
CA VAL A 217 -12.31 -5.06 -10.30
C VAL A 217 -13.76 -4.63 -10.28
N VAL A 218 -14.01 -3.44 -9.73
CA VAL A 218 -15.32 -2.77 -9.73
C VAL A 218 -15.15 -1.41 -10.37
N ALA A 219 -16.07 -1.07 -11.27
CA ALA A 219 -15.98 0.15 -12.05
C ALA A 219 -16.04 1.42 -11.20
N ASP A 220 -16.99 1.49 -10.27
CA ASP A 220 -17.30 2.69 -9.49
C ASP A 220 -18.11 2.33 -8.22
N GLY A 221 -18.42 3.34 -7.39
CA GLY A 221 -19.14 3.18 -6.14
C GLY A 221 -20.55 2.59 -6.28
N THR A 222 -21.19 2.80 -7.43
CA THR A 222 -22.58 2.43 -7.74
C THR A 222 -22.71 1.10 -8.47
N SER A 223 -21.62 0.61 -9.04
CA SER A 223 -21.59 -0.59 -9.86
C SER A 223 -22.10 -1.80 -9.08
N ARG A 224 -23.01 -2.52 -9.71
CA ARG A 224 -23.59 -3.77 -9.18
C ARG A 224 -22.79 -4.99 -9.60
N ASP A 225 -21.84 -4.82 -10.50
CA ASP A 225 -21.10 -5.89 -11.10
C ASP A 225 -19.66 -5.90 -10.57
N LEU A 226 -19.22 -7.10 -10.24
CA LEU A 226 -17.84 -7.43 -9.95
C LEU A 226 -17.30 -8.21 -11.14
N VAL A 227 -16.23 -7.73 -11.74
CA VAL A 227 -15.50 -8.50 -12.74
C VAL A 227 -14.43 -9.29 -12.02
N CYS A 228 -14.64 -10.62 -11.96
CA CYS A 228 -13.65 -11.59 -11.50
C CYS A 228 -13.10 -12.36 -12.71
N LEU A 229 -11.84 -12.77 -12.67
CA LEU A 229 -11.41 -13.86 -13.53
C LEU A 229 -11.85 -15.23 -12.96
N LYS A 230 -11.96 -16.24 -13.81
CA LYS A 230 -12.20 -17.62 -13.36
C LYS A 230 -11.10 -18.06 -12.39
N LYS A 231 -11.52 -18.82 -11.36
CA LYS A 231 -10.75 -19.23 -10.18
C LYS A 231 -9.28 -19.55 -10.47
N ASP A 232 -8.40 -18.85 -9.75
CA ASP A 232 -7.10 -19.35 -9.35
C ASP A 232 -7.28 -20.70 -8.65
N THR A 233 -6.93 -21.77 -9.35
CA THR A 233 -6.62 -23.03 -8.67
C THR A 233 -5.28 -22.83 -7.94
N PRO A 234 -5.09 -23.37 -6.73
CA PRO A 234 -3.81 -23.28 -6.05
C PRO A 234 -2.68 -23.76 -6.97
N GLY A 235 -1.77 -22.86 -7.36
CA GLY A 235 -0.66 -23.15 -8.29
C GLY A 235 -0.80 -22.56 -9.72
N SER A 236 -1.87 -21.86 -10.06
CA SER A 236 -1.97 -21.09 -11.32
C SER A 236 -1.19 -19.76 -11.24
N MET A 237 -0.57 -19.35 -12.35
CA MET A 237 0.37 -18.22 -12.44
C MET A 237 -0.21 -16.95 -13.06
N ASP A 238 -1.52 -16.89 -13.37
CA ASP A 238 -2.07 -15.89 -14.30
C ASP A 238 -2.91 -14.80 -13.60
N SER A 239 -2.90 -13.58 -14.15
CA SER A 239 -3.42 -12.32 -13.55
C SER A 239 -4.26 -11.61 -14.61
N ILE A 240 -5.14 -10.70 -14.18
CA ILE A 240 -5.95 -9.86 -15.05
C ILE A 240 -5.12 -9.25 -16.18
N THR A 241 -5.59 -9.44 -17.41
CA THR A 241 -5.03 -8.81 -18.59
C THR A 241 -5.85 -7.60 -19.03
N SER A 242 -5.18 -6.56 -19.54
CA SER A 242 -5.88 -5.35 -20.03
C SER A 242 -6.79 -5.64 -21.23
N SER A 243 -6.46 -6.67 -22.02
CA SER A 243 -7.31 -7.18 -23.09
C SER A 243 -8.59 -7.83 -22.54
N ALA A 244 -8.55 -8.48 -21.37
CA ALA A 244 -9.75 -9.03 -20.71
C ALA A 244 -10.73 -7.93 -20.27
N PHE A 245 -10.21 -6.81 -19.76
CA PHE A 245 -11.02 -5.64 -19.40
C PHE A 245 -11.64 -4.96 -20.64
N ASN A 246 -10.84 -4.76 -21.68
CA ASN A 246 -11.29 -4.16 -22.94
C ASN A 246 -12.29 -5.02 -23.72
N ALA A 247 -12.20 -6.36 -23.61
CA ALA A 247 -13.07 -7.27 -24.33
C ALA A 247 -14.46 -7.43 -23.67
N VAL A 248 -14.57 -7.19 -22.36
CA VAL A 248 -15.87 -6.93 -21.70
C VAL A 248 -16.47 -5.60 -22.16
N SER A 249 -15.64 -4.67 -22.65
CA SER A 249 -16.04 -3.36 -23.20
C SER A 249 -16.25 -3.34 -24.73
N ALA A 250 -16.12 -4.47 -25.44
CA ALA A 250 -15.97 -4.52 -26.90
C ALA A 250 -17.27 -4.43 -27.73
N ASP A 251 -18.37 -3.89 -27.19
CA ASP A 251 -19.52 -3.42 -27.99
C ASP A 251 -19.38 -1.93 -28.41
N GLY A 252 -18.16 -1.38 -28.36
CA GLY A 252 -17.81 -0.15 -29.07
C GLY A 252 -18.42 1.14 -28.50
N ASN A 253 -19.01 1.08 -27.31
CA ASN A 253 -19.36 2.24 -26.50
C ASN A 253 -18.93 1.95 -25.05
N ASN A 254 -18.34 2.95 -24.38
CA ASN A 254 -17.97 2.94 -22.95
C ASN A 254 -19.23 2.83 -22.06
N LEU A 255 -19.91 1.69 -22.12
CA LEU A 255 -21.17 1.37 -21.44
C LEU A 255 -20.89 0.36 -20.33
N LEU A 256 -20.31 0.84 -19.24
CA LEU A 256 -20.37 0.21 -17.92
C LEU A 256 -21.80 0.26 -17.30
N LEU A 257 -22.83 0.40 -18.13
CA LEU A 257 -24.22 0.63 -17.75
C LEU A 257 -25.15 -0.21 -18.65
N GLY A 258 -25.48 -1.45 -18.24
CA GLY A 258 -26.85 -1.95 -18.44
C GLY A 258 -27.13 -3.23 -19.25
N ALA A 259 -26.25 -4.24 -19.36
CA ALA A 259 -26.67 -5.54 -19.93
C ALA A 259 -25.94 -6.76 -19.32
N PRO A 260 -26.57 -7.96 -19.28
CA PRO A 260 -26.13 -9.08 -18.44
C PRO A 260 -25.02 -9.93 -19.06
N ALA A 261 -24.09 -10.36 -18.20
CA ALA A 261 -23.23 -11.55 -18.28
C ALA A 261 -22.80 -12.04 -19.68
N ALA A 262 -21.82 -11.37 -20.29
CA ALA A 262 -21.05 -11.95 -21.40
C ALA A 262 -19.76 -12.60 -20.86
N SER A 263 -19.53 -13.87 -21.18
CA SER A 263 -18.27 -14.58 -20.96
C SER A 263 -17.35 -14.39 -22.15
N VAL A 264 -16.12 -13.90 -21.95
CA VAL A 264 -15.16 -13.64 -23.04
C VAL A 264 -13.93 -14.51 -22.88
N ALA A 265 -13.52 -15.23 -23.93
CA ALA A 265 -12.36 -16.13 -23.95
C ALA A 265 -11.09 -15.47 -24.53
N PHE A 266 -9.92 -15.81 -23.98
CA PHE A 266 -8.62 -15.20 -24.31
C PHE A 266 -7.81 -15.96 -25.37
N GLN A 267 -6.70 -15.36 -25.83
CA GLN A 267 -5.69 -16.04 -26.67
C GLN A 267 -5.06 -17.26 -25.95
N ASP A 268 -5.03 -17.23 -24.62
CA ASP A 268 -4.65 -18.35 -23.74
C ASP A 268 -5.87 -19.15 -23.20
N GLN A 269 -7.05 -19.01 -23.84
CA GLN A 269 -8.32 -19.70 -23.53
C GLN A 269 -8.98 -19.41 -22.17
N GLU A 270 -8.43 -18.57 -21.30
CA GLU A 270 -9.08 -18.21 -20.04
C GLU A 270 -10.26 -17.21 -20.23
N VAL A 271 -11.13 -17.05 -19.22
CA VAL A 271 -12.40 -16.30 -19.35
C VAL A 271 -12.65 -15.36 -18.16
N ALA A 272 -12.85 -14.07 -18.41
CA ALA A 272 -13.38 -13.11 -17.42
C ALA A 272 -14.87 -13.34 -17.19
N SER A 273 -15.32 -13.28 -15.94
CA SER A 273 -16.72 -13.47 -15.55
C SER A 273 -17.22 -12.30 -14.71
N SER A 274 -18.27 -11.63 -15.20
CA SER A 274 -19.04 -10.71 -14.38
C SER A 274 -19.93 -11.48 -13.40
N LYS A 275 -19.95 -11.04 -12.15
CA LYS A 275 -20.81 -11.55 -11.08
C LYS A 275 -21.51 -10.39 -10.37
N PRO A 276 -22.76 -10.56 -9.90
CA PRO A 276 -23.45 -9.52 -9.17
C PRO A 276 -22.86 -9.33 -7.75
N GLY A 277 -22.96 -8.12 -7.23
CA GLY A 277 -22.67 -7.76 -5.84
C GLY A 277 -21.68 -6.60 -5.65
N GLY A 278 -21.12 -6.04 -6.74
CA GLY A 278 -20.28 -4.83 -6.72
C GLY A 278 -19.17 -4.88 -5.68
N ILE A 279 -18.98 -3.77 -4.95
CA ILE A 279 -17.96 -3.65 -3.88
C ILE A 279 -18.16 -4.70 -2.78
N GLY A 280 -19.40 -4.97 -2.37
CA GLY A 280 -19.67 -5.96 -1.33
C GLY A 280 -19.21 -7.37 -1.71
N ALA A 281 -19.34 -7.74 -2.99
CA ALA A 281 -18.78 -8.98 -3.51
C ALA A 281 -17.25 -8.91 -3.65
N LEU A 282 -16.71 -7.76 -4.08
CA LEU A 282 -15.25 -7.57 -4.18
C LEU A 282 -14.58 -7.80 -2.83
N MET A 283 -15.12 -7.21 -1.76
CA MET A 283 -14.57 -7.37 -0.41
C MET A 283 -14.58 -8.83 0.05
N LYS A 284 -15.66 -9.57 -0.24
CA LYS A 284 -15.77 -11.00 0.08
C LYS A 284 -14.76 -11.84 -0.70
N GLU A 285 -14.54 -11.54 -1.98
CA GLU A 285 -13.57 -12.24 -2.84
C GLU A 285 -12.12 -11.90 -2.46
N LEU A 286 -11.88 -10.67 -2.03
CA LEU A 286 -10.57 -10.23 -1.57
C LEU A 286 -10.15 -11.04 -0.35
N ILE A 287 -11.03 -11.18 0.65
CA ILE A 287 -10.76 -11.90 1.91
C ILE A 287 -11.08 -13.40 1.87
N SER A 288 -11.55 -13.95 0.74
CA SER A 288 -11.97 -15.36 0.62
C SER A 288 -10.80 -16.32 0.82
N GLU A 289 -9.59 -15.87 0.48
CA GLU A 289 -8.36 -16.61 0.66
C GLU A 289 -7.51 -15.98 1.76
N ASP A 290 -7.07 -16.84 2.66
CA ASP A 290 -6.17 -16.48 3.75
C ASP A 290 -4.72 -16.43 3.23
N VAL A 291 -4.40 -15.27 2.65
CA VAL A 291 -3.06 -14.84 2.22
C VAL A 291 -2.49 -13.84 3.24
N THR A 292 -1.18 -13.58 3.15
CA THR A 292 -0.49 -12.68 4.10
C THR A 292 -0.99 -11.24 4.04
N HIS A 293 -1.32 -10.74 2.85
CA HIS A 293 -1.71 -9.34 2.64
C HIS A 293 -2.87 -9.20 1.66
N HIS A 294 -3.86 -8.41 2.06
CA HIS A 294 -4.97 -7.96 1.24
C HIS A 294 -4.83 -6.46 0.97
N VAL A 295 -5.03 -6.04 -0.26
CA VAL A 295 -4.91 -4.65 -0.70
C VAL A 295 -6.14 -4.27 -1.52
N ILE A 296 -6.64 -3.06 -1.29
CA ILE A 296 -7.61 -2.40 -2.15
C ILE A 296 -7.02 -1.10 -2.70
N PHE A 297 -7.06 -0.97 -4.03
CA PHE A 297 -6.78 0.29 -4.71
C PHE A 297 -8.09 1.04 -4.93
N ASP A 298 -8.19 2.27 -4.42
CA ASP A 298 -9.26 3.20 -4.77
C ASP A 298 -8.73 4.27 -5.73
N CYS A 299 -9.04 4.10 -7.00
CA CYS A 299 -8.69 5.01 -8.10
C CYS A 299 -9.81 6.02 -8.42
N THR A 300 -10.83 6.13 -7.58
CA THR A 300 -11.98 7.03 -7.80
C THR A 300 -11.78 8.41 -7.17
N ALA A 301 -12.76 9.29 -7.37
CA ALA A 301 -12.92 10.53 -6.62
C ALA A 301 -14.28 10.59 -5.91
N GLU A 302 -14.89 9.42 -5.63
CA GLU A 302 -16.23 9.34 -5.07
C GLU A 302 -16.21 9.41 -3.54
N GLU A 303 -17.00 10.31 -2.97
CA GLU A 303 -17.12 10.48 -1.53
C GLU A 303 -17.59 9.21 -0.82
N ARG A 304 -18.55 8.50 -1.40
CA ARG A 304 -19.08 7.25 -0.84
C ARG A 304 -18.04 6.14 -0.70
N LEU A 305 -17.00 6.14 -1.55
CA LEU A 305 -15.89 5.19 -1.46
C LEU A 305 -14.87 5.65 -0.43
N GLY A 306 -14.58 6.95 -0.37
CA GLY A 306 -13.76 7.55 0.68
C GLY A 306 -14.28 7.26 2.10
N GLN A 307 -15.60 7.18 2.27
CA GLN A 307 -16.26 6.81 3.53
C GLN A 307 -16.00 5.35 3.96
N LEU A 308 -15.68 4.45 3.02
CA LEU A 308 -15.41 3.02 3.31
C LEU A 308 -13.96 2.75 3.72
N HIS A 309 -13.05 3.72 3.58
CA HIS A 309 -11.63 3.53 3.86
C HIS A 309 -11.36 3.04 5.29
N ALA A 310 -12.05 3.61 6.28
CA ALA A 310 -11.91 3.20 7.67
C ALA A 310 -12.36 1.73 7.89
N ASP A 311 -13.44 1.31 7.23
CA ASP A 311 -13.97 -0.05 7.33
C ASP A 311 -13.03 -1.07 6.70
N TRP A 312 -12.45 -0.76 5.53
CA TRP A 312 -11.45 -1.60 4.89
C TRP A 312 -10.20 -1.77 5.76
N LEU A 313 -9.70 -0.67 6.34
CA LEU A 313 -8.58 -0.73 7.28
C LEU A 313 -8.94 -1.57 8.52
N ASN A 314 -10.14 -1.41 9.07
CA ASN A 314 -10.59 -2.19 10.23
C ASN A 314 -10.76 -3.68 9.93
N ALA A 315 -10.99 -4.05 8.67
CA ALA A 315 -11.00 -5.43 8.19
C ALA A 315 -9.59 -6.01 7.96
N GLY A 316 -8.53 -5.25 8.25
CA GLY A 316 -7.14 -5.70 8.06
C GLY A 316 -6.62 -5.51 6.63
N ILE A 317 -7.29 -4.72 5.80
CA ILE A 317 -6.98 -4.55 4.38
C ILE A 317 -6.18 -3.25 4.19
N HIS A 318 -5.07 -3.35 3.47
CA HIS A 318 -4.30 -2.18 3.04
C HIS A 318 -5.12 -1.36 2.04
N VAL A 319 -5.21 -0.05 2.26
CA VAL A 319 -5.90 0.86 1.35
C VAL A 319 -4.85 1.72 0.65
N VAL A 320 -4.81 1.68 -0.68
CA VAL A 320 -3.95 2.52 -1.52
C VAL A 320 -4.85 3.40 -2.37
N THR A 321 -4.75 4.71 -2.25
CA THR A 321 -5.81 5.57 -2.80
C THR A 321 -5.29 6.81 -3.52
N ALA A 322 -5.92 7.10 -4.65
CA ALA A 322 -5.90 8.42 -5.30
C ALA A 322 -7.13 9.27 -4.90
N ASN A 323 -8.06 8.69 -4.15
CA ASN A 323 -9.29 9.35 -3.72
C ASN A 323 -9.04 10.24 -2.51
N ASN A 324 -8.94 11.55 -2.75
CA ASN A 324 -8.75 12.55 -1.70
C ASN A 324 -9.97 12.71 -0.78
N THR A 325 -11.17 12.27 -1.18
CA THR A 325 -12.40 12.41 -0.37
C THR A 325 -12.33 11.66 0.96
N GLY A 326 -11.50 10.60 1.03
CA GLY A 326 -11.21 9.87 2.27
C GLY A 326 -10.73 10.79 3.39
N LEU A 327 -9.83 11.72 3.08
CA LEU A 327 -9.23 12.66 4.06
C LEU A 327 -9.66 14.12 3.89
N SER A 328 -10.44 14.45 2.86
CA SER A 328 -11.07 15.77 2.74
C SER A 328 -12.54 15.79 3.15
N GLY A 329 -13.08 14.66 3.60
CA GLY A 329 -14.45 14.53 4.11
C GLY A 329 -14.64 15.12 5.51
N SER A 330 -15.71 14.68 6.18
CA SER A 330 -16.06 15.15 7.53
C SER A 330 -14.94 14.87 8.55
N LYS A 331 -14.99 15.57 9.68
CA LYS A 331 -14.01 15.36 10.76
C LYS A 331 -14.13 13.94 11.32
N GLU A 332 -15.35 13.44 11.47
CA GLU A 332 -15.66 12.10 11.96
C GLU A 332 -15.06 11.03 11.05
N GLN A 333 -15.17 11.20 9.73
CA GLN A 333 -14.57 10.29 8.75
C GLN A 333 -13.04 10.24 8.88
N ARG A 334 -12.38 11.40 8.97
CA ARG A 334 -10.92 11.48 9.17
C ARG A 334 -10.46 10.85 10.48
N GLU A 335 -11.22 11.05 11.55
CA GLU A 335 -10.95 10.45 12.85
C GLU A 335 -11.14 8.93 12.83
N ALA A 336 -12.16 8.42 12.12
CA ALA A 336 -12.37 6.99 11.93
C ALA A 336 -11.20 6.33 11.20
N ILE A 337 -10.69 6.95 10.13
CA ILE A 337 -9.48 6.48 9.42
C ILE A 337 -8.28 6.51 10.36
N SER A 338 -8.07 7.61 11.10
CA SER A 338 -6.94 7.73 12.04
C SER A 338 -7.00 6.66 13.13
N ALA A 339 -8.18 6.38 13.67
CA ALA A 339 -8.39 5.34 14.67
C ALA A 339 -8.08 3.95 14.10
N ALA A 340 -8.49 3.68 12.86
CA ALA A 340 -8.15 2.45 12.16
C ALA A 340 -6.63 2.33 11.91
N GLU A 341 -5.96 3.40 11.49
CA GLU A 341 -4.49 3.42 11.35
C GLU A 341 -3.77 3.14 12.67
N VAL A 342 -4.19 3.77 13.77
CA VAL A 342 -3.58 3.56 15.11
C VAL A 342 -3.81 2.12 15.60
N LYS A 343 -5.03 1.59 15.43
CA LYS A 343 -5.38 0.22 15.80
C LYS A 343 -4.50 -0.78 15.04
N ASN A 344 -4.35 -0.58 13.74
CA ASN A 344 -3.58 -1.46 12.87
C ASN A 344 -2.06 -1.26 13.00
N GLY A 345 -1.58 -0.04 13.28
CA GLY A 345 -0.16 0.27 13.39
C GLY A 345 0.54 -0.44 14.55
N LYS A 346 -0.18 -0.73 15.64
CA LYS A 346 0.34 -1.52 16.77
C LYS A 346 0.65 -2.97 16.41
N LEU A 347 -0.06 -3.51 15.42
CA LEU A 347 0.05 -4.90 14.95
C LEU A 347 0.63 -4.98 13.52
N LEU A 348 0.97 -3.83 12.92
CA LEU A 348 1.29 -3.66 11.50
C LEU A 348 0.32 -4.40 10.55
N SER A 349 -0.96 -4.58 10.92
CA SER A 349 -1.91 -5.42 10.18
C SER A 349 -2.34 -4.80 8.85
N ALA A 350 -2.78 -3.54 8.87
CA ALA A 350 -3.17 -2.75 7.69
C ALA A 350 -2.49 -1.37 7.67
N GLN A 351 -2.46 -0.72 6.50
CA GLN A 351 -1.83 0.59 6.28
C GLN A 351 -2.63 1.39 5.26
N TYR A 352 -2.65 2.71 5.43
CA TYR A 352 -3.34 3.63 4.53
C TYR A 352 -2.31 4.43 3.71
N LEU A 353 -2.18 4.08 2.44
CA LEU A 353 -1.25 4.66 1.47
C LEU A 353 -1.99 5.67 0.61
N ARG A 354 -1.45 6.89 0.51
CA ARG A 354 -2.19 8.10 0.11
C ARG A 354 -1.31 9.21 -0.43
N GLU A 355 -0.05 8.94 -0.78
CA GLU A 355 0.85 9.92 -1.41
C GLU A 355 0.16 10.60 -2.59
N VAL A 356 -0.50 9.78 -3.41
CA VAL A 356 -1.10 10.18 -4.69
C VAL A 356 -2.25 11.19 -4.54
N THR A 357 -2.82 11.30 -3.33
CA THR A 357 -3.89 12.26 -3.06
C THR A 357 -3.40 13.72 -3.02
N VAL A 358 -2.09 13.95 -2.93
CA VAL A 358 -1.47 15.27 -2.94
C VAL A 358 -0.41 15.34 -4.03
N ALA A 359 -0.72 16.06 -5.10
CA ALA A 359 0.14 16.27 -6.25
C ALA A 359 0.49 15.01 -7.06
N GLY A 360 -0.48 14.09 -7.18
CA GLY A 360 -0.39 12.90 -8.02
C GLY A 360 0.88 12.09 -7.77
N GLY A 361 1.74 11.96 -8.78
CA GLY A 361 2.98 11.17 -8.66
C GLY A 361 4.11 11.81 -7.86
N LEU A 362 3.98 13.05 -7.39
CA LEU A 362 5.05 13.76 -6.70
C LEU A 362 5.15 13.35 -5.21
N PRO A 363 6.38 13.23 -4.65
CA PRO A 363 6.58 12.79 -3.27
C PRO A 363 6.32 13.92 -2.25
N VAL A 364 5.10 14.44 -2.17
CA VAL A 364 4.76 15.58 -1.30
C VAL A 364 4.59 15.17 0.15
N LEU A 365 3.71 14.20 0.43
CA LEU A 365 3.46 13.67 1.77
C LEU A 365 4.66 12.93 2.33
N SER A 366 5.37 12.11 1.54
CA SER A 366 6.62 11.49 1.98
C SER A 366 7.70 12.51 2.32
N THR A 367 7.76 13.64 1.59
CA THR A 367 8.64 14.76 1.95
C THR A 367 8.24 15.38 3.28
N VAL A 368 6.93 15.65 3.50
CA VAL A 368 6.41 16.14 4.79
C VAL A 368 6.80 15.20 5.93
N ARG A 369 6.51 13.91 5.78
CA ARG A 369 6.82 12.88 6.78
C ARG A 369 8.31 12.77 7.06
N SER A 370 9.15 12.81 6.03
CA SER A 370 10.62 12.75 6.17
C SER A 370 11.17 13.96 6.92
N LEU A 371 10.68 15.16 6.60
CA LEU A 371 11.07 16.39 7.30
C LEU A 371 10.69 16.32 8.79
N LEU A 372 9.44 15.93 9.10
CA LEU A 372 8.96 15.81 10.48
C LEU A 372 9.69 14.72 11.27
N ASN A 373 9.86 13.53 10.69
CA ASN A 373 10.51 12.39 11.35
C ASN A 373 12.01 12.63 11.60
N SER A 374 12.67 13.44 10.78
CA SER A 374 14.08 13.86 10.98
C SER A 374 14.26 14.97 12.02
N GLY A 375 13.16 15.42 12.65
CA GLY A 375 13.13 16.50 13.63
C GLY A 375 13.29 17.90 13.03
N ASP A 376 13.12 18.07 11.71
CA ASP A 376 12.98 19.41 11.13
C ASP A 376 11.62 20.02 11.48
N ARG A 377 11.49 21.34 11.34
CA ARG A 377 10.24 22.06 11.60
C ARG A 377 9.81 22.80 10.36
N ILE A 378 8.76 22.32 9.72
CA ILE A 378 8.10 23.01 8.61
C ILE A 378 7.50 24.32 9.16
N ARG A 379 7.68 25.41 8.42
CA ARG A 379 7.17 26.75 8.76
C ARG A 379 6.08 27.18 7.81
N ARG A 380 6.33 26.97 6.52
CA ARG A 380 5.40 27.29 5.44
C ARG A 380 5.51 26.26 4.33
N ILE A 381 4.37 25.92 3.73
CA ILE A 381 4.30 25.21 2.46
C ILE A 381 3.53 26.10 1.50
N ASP A 382 4.03 26.28 0.28
CA ASP A 382 3.28 26.97 -0.77
C ASP A 382 3.52 26.29 -2.12
N GLY A 383 2.60 26.46 -3.06
CA GLY A 383 2.70 25.74 -4.33
C GLY A 383 1.54 25.91 -5.29
N ILE A 384 1.64 25.20 -6.41
CA ILE A 384 0.65 25.03 -7.46
C ILE A 384 0.32 23.54 -7.52
N LEU A 385 -0.96 23.18 -7.34
CA LEU A 385 -1.46 21.80 -7.23
C LEU A 385 -2.53 21.45 -8.27
N THR A 386 -2.74 22.32 -9.26
CA THR A 386 -3.76 22.09 -10.29
C THR A 386 -3.25 22.51 -11.66
N VAL A 387 -3.16 21.53 -12.57
CA VAL A 387 -2.75 21.76 -13.96
C VAL A 387 -3.72 22.68 -14.69
N ALA A 388 -5.03 22.52 -14.49
CA ALA A 388 -6.06 23.36 -15.11
C ALA A 388 -5.84 24.85 -14.80
N MET A 389 -5.69 25.20 -13.52
CA MET A 389 -5.46 26.58 -13.11
C MET A 389 -4.07 27.07 -13.50
N SER A 390 -3.04 26.22 -13.40
CA SER A 390 -1.70 26.55 -13.88
C SER A 390 -1.72 26.96 -15.36
N PHE A 391 -2.43 26.19 -16.19
CA PHE A 391 -2.63 26.47 -17.61
C PHE A 391 -3.37 27.80 -17.83
N ILE A 392 -4.50 28.02 -17.18
CA ILE A 392 -5.27 29.28 -17.31
C ILE A 392 -4.39 30.49 -16.97
N PHE A 393 -3.69 30.46 -15.83
CA PHE A 393 -2.82 31.56 -15.40
C PHE A 393 -1.63 31.76 -16.32
N PHE A 394 -1.06 30.67 -16.86
CA PHE A 394 0.01 30.75 -17.85
C PHE A 394 -0.47 31.40 -19.16
N ARG A 395 -1.69 31.10 -19.62
CA ARG A 395 -2.24 31.65 -20.87
C ARG A 395 -2.68 33.10 -20.76
N ILE A 396 -3.26 33.51 -19.64
CA ILE A 396 -3.66 34.92 -19.44
C ILE A 396 -2.49 35.80 -19.00
N SER A 397 -1.47 35.24 -18.34
CA SER A 397 -0.32 35.95 -17.78
C SER A 397 0.99 35.17 -18.00
N PRO A 398 1.42 34.99 -19.27
CA PRO A 398 2.66 34.28 -19.59
C PRO A 398 3.88 35.11 -19.15
N PRO A 399 4.97 34.47 -18.67
CA PRO A 399 6.22 35.19 -18.42
C PRO A 399 6.87 35.61 -19.74
N SER A 400 7.68 36.67 -19.73
CA SER A 400 8.43 37.09 -20.93
C SER A 400 9.33 36.00 -21.53
N SER A 401 9.74 35.01 -20.72
CA SER A 401 10.53 33.84 -21.15
C SER A 401 9.71 32.64 -21.66
N ALA A 402 8.39 32.79 -21.84
CA ALA A 402 7.47 31.67 -22.14
C ALA A 402 7.84 30.85 -23.39
N SER A 403 8.48 31.45 -24.40
CA SER A 403 8.94 30.72 -25.59
C SER A 403 10.00 29.67 -25.24
N VAL A 404 10.91 29.98 -24.30
CA VAL A 404 12.00 29.08 -23.90
C VAL A 404 11.49 27.88 -23.12
N THR A 405 10.42 28.04 -22.33
CA THR A 405 9.78 26.94 -21.59
C THR A 405 9.00 26.00 -22.50
N ALA A 406 8.32 26.55 -23.51
CA ALA A 406 7.57 25.74 -24.49
C ALA A 406 8.50 24.89 -25.38
N ASP A 407 9.62 25.46 -25.85
CA ASP A 407 10.63 24.73 -26.64
C ASP A 407 11.29 23.58 -25.84
N TRP A 408 11.47 23.77 -24.52
CA TRP A 408 12.02 22.74 -23.62
C TRP A 408 11.05 21.56 -23.42
N ASP A 409 9.75 21.85 -23.29
CA ASP A 409 8.70 20.84 -23.18
C ASP A 409 8.58 20.04 -24.50
N GLU A 410 8.67 20.69 -25.67
CA GLU A 410 8.64 20.02 -26.98
C GLU A 410 9.84 19.09 -27.20
N ALA A 411 11.05 19.52 -26.79
CA ALA A 411 12.27 18.72 -26.92
C ALA A 411 12.33 17.51 -25.95
N THR A 412 11.72 17.61 -24.78
CA THR A 412 11.71 16.54 -23.75
C THR A 412 10.53 15.57 -23.91
N THR A 413 9.48 15.96 -24.66
CA THR A 413 8.31 15.10 -25.00
C THR A 413 8.53 14.21 -26.22
N HIS A 414 9.62 14.36 -26.97
CA HIS A 414 9.97 13.47 -28.10
C HIS A 414 10.57 12.10 -27.69
N GLY A 415 10.77 11.84 -26.40
CA GLY A 415 11.06 10.52 -25.87
C GLY A 415 9.78 9.84 -25.42
N ALA A 416 9.42 8.71 -26.03
CA ALA A 416 8.17 7.98 -25.81
C ALA A 416 7.80 7.80 -24.32
N PHE A 417 6.93 8.67 -23.81
CA PHE A 417 6.25 8.54 -22.53
C PHE A 417 4.78 8.85 -22.79
N ARG A 418 3.98 7.82 -23.10
CA ARG A 418 2.52 7.99 -23.17
C ARG A 418 2.00 7.95 -21.73
N GLY A 419 1.96 9.13 -21.11
CA GLY A 419 0.80 9.69 -20.42
C GLY A 419 0.55 11.02 -21.13
N ASP A 420 -0.63 11.22 -21.71
CA ASP A 420 -0.87 12.17 -22.82
C ASP A 420 -0.36 13.61 -22.56
N LEU A 421 0.83 13.90 -23.09
CA LEU A 421 1.49 15.21 -23.16
C LEU A 421 1.32 15.85 -24.55
N SER A 422 0.20 15.61 -25.25
CA SER A 422 -0.10 16.30 -26.52
C SER A 422 -0.11 17.83 -26.41
N MET A 423 -0.07 18.36 -25.18
CA MET A 423 0.09 19.76 -24.83
C MET A 423 1.55 20.19 -24.76
N SER A 424 2.31 20.05 -25.85
CA SER A 424 3.33 21.07 -26.09
C SER A 424 2.57 22.35 -26.41
N PRO A 425 2.74 23.45 -25.64
CA PRO A 425 2.19 24.72 -26.03
C PRO A 425 2.84 25.05 -27.39
N SER A 426 2.11 24.85 -28.48
CA SER A 426 2.57 25.29 -29.81
C SER A 426 3.11 26.72 -29.70
N ASN A 427 4.04 27.11 -30.59
CA ASN A 427 4.68 28.44 -30.71
C ASN A 427 3.78 29.70 -30.51
N LYS A 428 2.46 29.53 -30.37
CA LYS A 428 1.44 30.51 -29.95
C LYS A 428 1.37 30.81 -28.43
N ALA A 429 2.01 30.03 -27.55
CA ALA A 429 1.86 30.19 -26.09
C ALA A 429 2.62 31.37 -25.45
N SER A 430 3.42 32.09 -26.23
CA SER A 430 4.13 33.31 -25.79
C SER A 430 3.24 34.55 -25.72
N ARG A 431 2.02 34.50 -26.30
CA ARG A 431 1.09 35.62 -26.32
C ARG A 431 -0.04 35.42 -25.31
N ALA A 432 -0.23 36.42 -24.45
CA ALA A 432 -1.37 36.48 -23.54
C ALA A 432 -2.69 36.46 -24.31
N VAL A 433 -3.64 35.64 -23.86
CA VAL A 433 -5.01 35.56 -24.40
C VAL A 433 -6.03 36.07 -23.36
N SER A 434 -7.28 36.26 -23.77
CA SER A 434 -8.35 36.61 -22.83
C SER A 434 -8.65 35.44 -21.88
N PHE A 435 -9.29 35.73 -20.75
CA PHE A 435 -9.69 34.68 -19.79
C PHE A 435 -10.67 33.70 -20.43
N SER A 436 -11.64 34.20 -21.19
CA SER A 436 -12.62 33.37 -21.89
C SER A 436 -12.00 32.48 -22.97
N GLU A 437 -10.94 32.95 -23.65
CA GLU A 437 -10.18 32.16 -24.61
C GLU A 437 -9.36 31.07 -23.90
N ALA A 438 -8.67 31.41 -22.81
CA ALA A 438 -7.92 30.43 -22.02
C ALA A 438 -8.83 29.31 -21.46
N VAL A 439 -10.02 29.66 -20.97
CA VAL A 439 -11.02 28.68 -20.49
C VAL A 439 -11.50 27.77 -21.63
N LYS A 440 -11.85 28.35 -22.79
CA LYS A 440 -12.27 27.55 -23.96
C LYS A 440 -11.18 26.59 -24.43
N GLU A 441 -9.94 27.05 -24.44
CA GLU A 441 -8.81 26.20 -24.77
C GLU A 441 -8.64 25.09 -23.73
N ALA A 442 -8.64 25.39 -22.42
CA ALA A 442 -8.51 24.36 -21.38
C ALA A 442 -9.58 23.25 -21.50
N ILE A 443 -10.83 23.61 -21.79
CA ILE A 443 -11.92 22.63 -22.05
C ILE A 443 -11.63 21.81 -23.31
N ALA A 444 -11.24 22.46 -24.41
CA ALA A 444 -10.95 21.79 -25.69
C ALA A 444 -9.78 20.79 -25.57
N LEU A 445 -8.89 21.03 -24.61
CA LEU A 445 -7.72 20.20 -24.29
C LEU A 445 -8.03 19.12 -23.24
N GLY A 446 -9.25 19.07 -22.71
CA GLY A 446 -9.64 18.13 -21.66
C GLY A 446 -9.01 18.41 -20.29
N LEU A 447 -8.41 19.59 -20.09
CA LEU A 447 -7.83 19.99 -18.80
C LEU A 447 -8.87 20.48 -17.80
N MET A 448 -10.07 20.83 -18.28
CA MET A 448 -11.15 21.40 -17.49
C MET A 448 -12.47 20.73 -17.90
N GLU A 449 -13.38 20.58 -16.94
CA GLU A 449 -14.72 20.07 -17.17
C GLU A 449 -15.51 20.98 -18.13
N VAL A 450 -16.51 20.38 -18.80
CA VAL A 450 -17.41 21.13 -19.70
C VAL A 450 -18.14 22.26 -18.98
N ASP A 451 -18.38 22.10 -17.67
CA ASP A 451 -18.74 23.17 -16.76
C ASP A 451 -17.47 23.67 -16.02
N PRO A 452 -16.88 24.81 -16.45
CA PRO A 452 -15.67 25.37 -15.86
C PRO A 452 -15.76 25.65 -14.37
N TRP A 453 -16.97 25.84 -13.83
CA TRP A 453 -17.13 26.17 -12.43
C TRP A 453 -16.62 25.06 -11.51
N LYS A 454 -16.70 23.79 -11.94
CA LYS A 454 -16.20 22.66 -11.17
C LYS A 454 -14.70 22.78 -10.85
N ASP A 455 -13.91 23.33 -11.78
CA ASP A 455 -12.48 23.54 -11.61
C ASP A 455 -12.15 24.93 -11.03
N LEU A 456 -12.86 25.97 -11.48
CA LEU A 456 -12.65 27.36 -11.04
C LEU A 456 -13.09 27.64 -9.60
N SER A 457 -13.96 26.79 -9.03
CA SER A 457 -14.43 26.88 -7.64
C SER A 457 -13.33 26.63 -6.60
N ASN A 458 -12.17 26.11 -7.01
CA ASN A 458 -11.08 25.67 -6.14
C ASN A 458 -11.44 24.54 -5.16
N GLU A 459 -12.57 23.86 -5.35
CA GLU A 459 -13.01 22.79 -4.46
C GLU A 459 -12.02 21.61 -4.44
N TYR A 460 -11.49 21.23 -5.61
CA TYR A 460 -10.46 20.18 -5.69
C TYR A 460 -9.18 20.58 -4.93
N THR A 461 -8.67 21.79 -5.16
CA THR A 461 -7.49 22.30 -4.43
C THR A 461 -7.74 22.30 -2.93
N ALA A 462 -8.93 22.70 -2.48
CA ALA A 462 -9.32 22.68 -1.07
C ALA A 462 -9.33 21.26 -0.50
N ARG A 463 -9.80 20.26 -1.27
CA ARG A 463 -9.73 18.84 -0.85
C ARG A 463 -8.30 18.39 -0.64
N VAL A 464 -7.42 18.65 -1.61
CA VAL A 464 -5.99 18.32 -1.52
C VAL A 464 -5.34 19.00 -0.31
N LEU A 465 -5.65 20.27 -0.07
CA LEU A 465 -5.17 20.99 1.11
C LEU A 465 -5.66 20.40 2.42
N MET A 466 -6.88 19.87 2.47
CA MET A 466 -7.37 19.19 3.67
C MET A 466 -6.63 17.88 3.94
N VAL A 467 -6.22 17.15 2.91
CA VAL A 467 -5.33 15.99 3.09
C VAL A 467 -3.97 16.42 3.65
N LEU A 468 -3.38 17.48 3.11
CA LEU A 468 -2.12 18.02 3.63
C LEU A 468 -2.30 18.55 5.07
N ALA A 469 -3.42 19.21 5.37
CA ALA A 469 -3.75 19.68 6.71
C ALA A 469 -3.80 18.53 7.71
N LYS A 470 -4.33 17.37 7.29
CA LYS A 470 -4.37 16.17 8.12
C LYS A 470 -2.98 15.68 8.49
N GLU A 471 -2.06 15.61 7.53
CA GLU A 471 -0.67 15.19 7.75
C GLU A 471 0.11 16.18 8.64
N LEU A 472 -0.28 17.46 8.63
CA LEU A 472 0.34 18.51 9.45
C LEU A 472 -0.34 18.72 10.81
N GLY A 473 -1.44 18.01 11.11
CA GLY A 473 -2.23 18.20 12.33
C GLY A 473 -2.98 19.53 12.40
N LEU A 474 -3.38 20.08 11.25
CA LEU A 474 -4.12 21.34 11.09
C LEU A 474 -5.57 21.13 10.66
N ASP A 475 -6.02 19.88 10.52
CA ASP A 475 -7.31 19.50 9.97
C ASP A 475 -8.52 19.84 10.87
N GLY A 476 -8.27 20.37 12.08
CA GLY A 476 -9.29 20.90 12.98
C GLY A 476 -9.57 22.41 12.85
N THR A 477 -8.85 23.14 11.98
CA THR A 477 -8.96 24.61 11.91
C THR A 477 -10.00 25.14 10.93
N THR A 478 -10.37 24.35 9.93
CA THR A 478 -11.30 24.73 8.84
C THR A 478 -11.89 23.47 8.19
N SER A 479 -12.92 23.65 7.35
CA SER A 479 -13.43 22.62 6.46
C SER A 479 -13.01 22.83 4.99
N THR A 480 -13.17 21.80 4.17
CA THR A 480 -12.99 21.86 2.70
C THR A 480 -13.83 22.97 2.08
N GLN A 481 -15.12 23.04 2.46
CA GLN A 481 -16.05 24.04 1.95
C GLN A 481 -15.61 25.46 2.33
N GLN A 482 -15.25 25.67 3.61
CA GLN A 482 -14.78 26.98 4.08
C GLN A 482 -13.52 27.44 3.37
N LEU A 483 -12.59 26.52 3.07
CA LEU A 483 -11.38 26.84 2.30
C LEU A 483 -11.70 27.24 0.86
N ALA A 484 -12.59 26.50 0.19
CA ALA A 484 -13.01 26.81 -1.17
C ALA A 484 -13.73 28.18 -1.23
N GLU A 485 -14.68 28.43 -0.33
CA GLU A 485 -15.44 29.69 -0.26
C GLU A 485 -14.57 30.89 0.11
N ALA A 486 -13.57 30.71 0.97
CA ALA A 486 -12.62 31.76 1.36
C ALA A 486 -11.50 31.97 0.32
N SER A 487 -11.48 31.21 -0.77
CA SER A 487 -10.45 31.32 -1.80
C SER A 487 -10.51 32.67 -2.51
N GLN A 488 -9.38 33.36 -2.58
CA GLN A 488 -9.27 34.54 -3.43
C GLN A 488 -9.16 34.09 -4.89
N THR A 489 -10.23 34.26 -5.65
CA THR A 489 -10.28 33.89 -7.06
C THR A 489 -9.83 35.04 -7.95
N LEU A 490 -9.53 34.73 -9.22
CA LEU A 490 -9.19 35.74 -10.23
C LEU A 490 -10.28 36.81 -10.38
N LEU A 491 -11.53 36.45 -10.12
CA LEU A 491 -12.73 37.25 -10.38
C LEU A 491 -13.15 38.14 -9.20
N ASP A 492 -12.47 38.11 -8.04
CA ASP A 492 -12.79 38.86 -6.81
C ASP A 492 -14.29 38.89 -6.46
N GLY A 493 -14.96 37.74 -6.53
CA GLY A 493 -16.38 37.62 -6.17
C GLY A 493 -17.38 38.07 -7.25
N LYS A 494 -16.93 38.40 -8.47
CA LYS A 494 -17.84 38.59 -9.61
C LYS A 494 -18.53 37.27 -9.97
N VAL A 495 -19.86 37.29 -9.99
CA VAL A 495 -20.67 36.13 -10.38
C VAL A 495 -20.68 36.00 -11.90
N VAL A 496 -20.29 34.83 -12.40
CA VAL A 496 -20.27 34.48 -13.83
C VAL A 496 -21.08 33.21 -14.02
N ASP A 497 -22.05 33.26 -14.93
CA ASP A 497 -22.81 32.08 -15.36
C ASP A 497 -22.03 31.38 -16.47
N PHE A 498 -21.25 30.35 -16.09
CA PHE A 498 -20.41 29.58 -17.02
C PHE A 498 -21.22 28.67 -17.95
N THR A 499 -22.54 28.56 -17.79
CA THR A 499 -23.42 27.90 -18.78
C THR A 499 -23.63 28.76 -20.04
N LYS A 500 -23.24 30.04 -19.97
CA LYS A 500 -23.27 30.99 -21.09
C LYS A 500 -21.85 31.41 -21.49
N PRO A 501 -21.66 31.99 -22.69
CA PRO A 501 -20.39 32.60 -23.05
C PRO A 501 -19.96 33.64 -22.00
N ILE A 502 -18.71 33.54 -21.56
CA ILE A 502 -18.12 34.45 -20.57
C ILE A 502 -18.24 35.90 -21.11
N PRO A 503 -18.83 36.84 -20.35
CA PRO A 503 -19.03 38.21 -20.80
C PRO A 503 -17.71 38.96 -21.02
N LYS A 504 -17.71 39.90 -21.97
CA LYS A 504 -16.52 40.72 -22.28
C LYS A 504 -16.02 41.52 -21.08
N GLU A 505 -16.93 41.95 -20.20
CA GLU A 505 -16.60 42.71 -18.99
C GLU A 505 -15.74 41.89 -18.01
N ILE A 506 -15.82 40.55 -18.06
CA ILE A 506 -14.94 39.66 -17.30
C ILE A 506 -13.56 39.62 -17.92
N ASP A 507 -13.47 39.48 -19.24
CA ASP A 507 -12.20 39.53 -19.96
C ASP A 507 -11.47 40.86 -19.77
N ASP A 508 -12.17 41.98 -19.89
CA ASP A 508 -11.61 43.32 -19.71
C ASP A 508 -11.08 43.49 -18.27
N TYR A 509 -11.81 42.96 -17.28
CA TYR A 509 -11.40 42.99 -15.87
C TYR A 509 -10.16 42.15 -15.58
N VAL A 510 -10.11 40.91 -16.08
CA VAL A 510 -8.93 40.05 -15.92
C VAL A 510 -7.73 40.65 -16.65
N THR A 511 -7.94 41.17 -17.86
CA THR A 511 -6.88 41.83 -18.64
C THR A 511 -6.29 43.03 -17.90
N ALA A 512 -7.12 43.86 -17.27
CA ALA A 512 -6.64 44.98 -16.45
C ALA A 512 -5.78 44.51 -15.26
N LYS A 513 -6.17 43.42 -14.58
CA LYS A 513 -5.37 42.82 -13.51
C LYS A 513 -4.02 42.31 -14.02
N VAL A 514 -4.01 41.60 -15.15
CA VAL A 514 -2.77 41.10 -15.78
C VAL A 514 -1.86 42.27 -16.14
N GLN A 515 -2.36 43.29 -16.82
CA GLN A 515 -1.58 44.47 -17.20
C GLN A 515 -0.98 45.20 -15.98
N ALA A 516 -1.74 45.29 -14.89
CA ALA A 516 -1.24 45.87 -13.64
C ALA A 516 -0.06 45.05 -13.07
N ALA A 517 -0.15 43.73 -13.05
CA ALA A 517 0.96 42.87 -12.62
C ALA A 517 2.17 42.98 -13.56
N THR A 518 1.96 42.96 -14.88
CA THR A 518 3.02 43.11 -15.88
C THR A 518 3.76 44.44 -15.74
N SER A 519 3.06 45.54 -15.43
CA SER A 519 3.69 46.85 -15.19
C SER A 519 4.67 46.86 -14.01
N ARG A 520 4.56 45.88 -13.11
CA ARG A 520 5.44 45.66 -11.96
C ARG A 520 6.52 44.60 -12.20
N GLY A 521 6.64 44.06 -13.42
CA GLY A 521 7.56 42.97 -13.74
C GLY A 521 7.14 41.62 -13.12
N CYS A 522 5.84 41.44 -12.92
CA CYS A 522 5.25 40.26 -12.32
C CYS A 522 4.27 39.58 -13.29
N VAL A 523 4.01 38.30 -13.03
CA VAL A 523 2.90 37.53 -13.59
C VAL A 523 1.94 37.09 -12.49
N LEU A 524 0.70 36.84 -12.86
CA LEU A 524 -0.31 36.31 -11.93
C LEU A 524 -0.22 34.79 -11.86
N ARG A 525 -0.29 34.24 -10.64
CA ARG A 525 -0.41 32.80 -10.40
C ARG A 525 -1.43 32.54 -9.30
N GLN A 526 -2.20 31.47 -9.44
CA GLN A 526 -2.94 30.92 -8.32
C GLN A 526 -2.04 29.97 -7.54
N VAL A 527 -1.93 30.20 -6.24
CA VAL A 527 -1.11 29.40 -5.34
C VAL A 527 -1.90 29.02 -4.11
N PHE A 528 -1.53 27.91 -3.50
CA PHE A 528 -1.89 27.65 -2.11
C PHE A 528 -0.77 28.09 -1.18
N SER A 529 -1.14 28.37 0.07
CA SER A 529 -0.17 28.53 1.16
C SER A 529 -0.72 27.96 2.47
N VAL A 530 0.15 27.26 3.19
CA VAL A 530 -0.08 26.75 4.54
C VAL A 530 0.99 27.34 5.44
N ASP A 531 0.60 28.16 6.41
CA ASP A 531 1.49 28.73 7.42
C ASP A 531 1.25 27.99 8.75
N LEU A 532 2.28 27.27 9.23
CA LEU A 532 2.15 26.42 10.41
C LEU A 532 2.23 27.22 11.73
N HIS A 533 2.70 28.46 11.69
CA HIS A 533 2.77 29.31 12.89
C HIS A 533 1.40 29.90 13.22
N SER A 534 0.76 30.50 12.22
CA SER A 534 -0.58 31.07 12.30
C SER A 534 -1.68 30.03 12.14
N LYS A 535 -1.33 28.82 11.69
CA LYS A 535 -2.25 27.73 11.34
C LYS A 535 -3.26 28.11 10.25
N GLN A 536 -2.87 29.04 9.39
CA GLN A 536 -3.70 29.55 8.29
C GLN A 536 -3.42 28.79 7.00
N MET A 537 -4.49 28.50 6.27
CA MET A 537 -4.46 27.82 4.97
C MET A 537 -5.27 28.64 3.99
N GLN A 538 -4.73 28.87 2.81
CA GLN A 538 -5.31 29.82 1.86
C GLN A 538 -5.06 29.35 0.43
N ILE A 539 -6.03 29.61 -0.45
CA ILE A 539 -5.88 29.54 -1.90
C ILE A 539 -6.07 30.96 -2.39
N HIS A 540 -5.09 31.49 -3.12
CA HIS A 540 -5.11 32.89 -3.52
C HIS A 540 -4.39 33.14 -4.82
N VAL A 541 -4.80 34.21 -5.50
CA VAL A 541 -4.10 34.76 -6.65
C VAL A 541 -3.04 35.74 -6.17
N THR A 542 -1.80 35.56 -6.62
CA THR A 542 -0.68 36.40 -6.23
C THR A 542 0.15 36.82 -7.44
N GLU A 543 0.84 37.94 -7.27
CA GLU A 543 1.84 38.42 -8.22
C GLU A 543 3.19 37.81 -7.87
N VAL A 544 3.81 37.14 -8.83
CA VAL A 544 5.17 36.62 -8.69
C VAL A 544 6.10 37.28 -9.72
N PRO A 545 7.34 37.64 -9.36
CA PRO A 545 8.32 38.11 -10.33
C PRO A 545 8.50 37.12 -11.48
N GLU A 546 8.81 37.58 -12.68
CA GLU A 546 9.00 36.70 -13.85
C GLU A 546 10.07 35.62 -13.66
N SER A 547 11.07 35.88 -12.82
CA SER A 547 12.14 34.93 -12.49
C SER A 547 11.77 33.94 -11.37
N HIS A 548 10.57 34.08 -10.79
CA HIS A 548 10.13 33.22 -9.69
C HIS A 548 9.79 31.82 -10.22
N ILE A 549 10.03 30.78 -9.42
CA ILE A 549 9.80 29.39 -9.86
C ILE A 549 8.36 29.16 -10.35
N PHE A 550 7.35 29.66 -9.64
CA PHE A 550 5.94 29.59 -10.09
C PHE A 550 5.65 30.32 -11.41
N ALA A 551 6.48 31.29 -11.81
CA ALA A 551 6.33 31.96 -13.10
C ALA A 551 6.81 31.05 -14.24
N VAL A 552 7.91 30.33 -14.02
CA VAL A 552 8.61 29.49 -15.03
C VAL A 552 8.28 28.00 -14.96
N THR A 553 7.54 27.55 -13.93
CA THR A 553 6.97 26.21 -13.89
C THR A 553 6.09 25.99 -15.11
N SER A 554 6.36 24.93 -15.87
CA SER A 554 5.55 24.54 -17.02
C SER A 554 4.08 24.36 -16.60
N PRO A 555 3.10 24.78 -17.41
CA PRO A 555 1.68 24.65 -17.07
C PRO A 555 1.22 23.21 -16.84
N SER A 556 1.94 22.20 -17.37
CA SER A 556 1.67 20.77 -17.15
C SER A 556 2.24 20.22 -15.84
N CYS A 557 3.03 21.03 -15.13
CA CYS A 557 3.70 20.64 -13.91
C CYS A 557 3.05 21.25 -12.67
N GLU A 558 3.14 20.51 -11.58
CA GLU A 558 2.87 21.02 -10.24
C GLU A 558 4.18 21.34 -9.54
N CYS A 559 4.12 22.22 -8.54
CA CYS A 559 5.30 22.69 -7.82
C CYS A 559 4.94 22.98 -6.37
N VAL A 560 5.60 22.30 -5.44
CA VAL A 560 5.42 22.47 -4.00
C VAL A 560 6.75 22.86 -3.38
N ARG A 561 6.72 23.88 -2.52
CA ARG A 561 7.89 24.39 -1.81
C ARG A 561 7.72 24.26 -0.31
N PHE A 562 8.75 23.76 0.35
CA PHE A 562 8.80 23.59 1.80
C PHE A 562 9.82 24.56 2.40
N PHE A 563 9.32 25.49 3.21
CA PHE A 563 10.13 26.36 4.03
C PHE A 563 10.21 25.77 5.42
N THR A 564 11.41 25.40 5.85
CA THR A 564 11.63 24.76 7.16
C THR A 564 12.62 25.55 8.00
N GLN A 565 12.86 25.10 9.23
CA GLN A 565 13.91 25.67 10.06
C GLN A 565 15.30 25.50 9.42
N ARG A 566 15.54 24.41 8.70
CA ARG A 566 16.80 24.14 7.98
C ARG A 566 16.79 24.74 6.57
N HIS A 567 15.65 24.75 5.88
CA HIS A 567 15.45 25.28 4.53
C HIS A 567 14.75 26.66 4.56
N ARG A 568 15.37 27.64 5.24
CA ARG A 568 14.74 28.96 5.46
C ARG A 568 14.95 29.94 4.30
N ARG A 569 16.17 29.99 3.75
CA ARG A 569 16.56 30.92 2.67
C ARG A 569 16.27 30.35 1.28
N TYR A 570 16.49 29.05 1.13
CA TYR A 570 16.22 28.30 -0.09
C TYR A 570 15.27 27.18 0.29
N PRO A 571 13.99 27.25 -0.13
CA PRO A 571 13.03 26.19 0.19
C PRO A 571 13.44 24.90 -0.53
N LEU A 572 13.09 23.76 0.06
CA LEU A 572 13.08 22.51 -0.69
C LEU A 572 11.95 22.58 -1.72
N VAL A 573 12.22 22.23 -2.96
CA VAL A 573 11.24 22.26 -4.05
C VAL A 573 11.03 20.86 -4.59
N VAL A 574 9.76 20.47 -4.71
CA VAL A 574 9.32 19.28 -5.45
C VAL A 574 8.50 19.77 -6.63
N GLN A 575 8.92 19.45 -7.84
CA GLN A 575 8.27 19.87 -9.08
C GLN A 575 8.31 18.75 -10.11
N GLY A 576 7.24 18.62 -10.89
CA GLY A 576 7.20 17.74 -12.04
C GLY A 576 5.78 17.56 -12.59
N PRO A 577 5.62 16.75 -13.65
CA PRO A 577 4.30 16.36 -14.13
C PRO A 577 3.63 15.50 -13.07
N ALA A 578 2.52 15.99 -12.54
CA ALA A 578 1.76 15.36 -11.47
C ALA A 578 0.42 14.80 -11.94
N ALA A 579 -0.08 15.29 -13.08
CA ALA A 579 -1.29 14.77 -13.71
C ALA A 579 -0.96 13.65 -14.72
N GLY A 580 -1.96 12.81 -14.99
CA GLY A 580 -1.87 11.72 -15.97
C GLY A 580 -2.07 10.35 -15.35
N ALA A 581 -2.72 9.46 -16.10
CA ALA A 581 -3.11 8.15 -15.61
C ALA A 581 -1.91 7.24 -15.28
N ASP A 582 -0.89 7.20 -16.15
CA ASP A 582 0.27 6.32 -15.97
C ASP A 582 1.19 6.74 -14.82
N SER A 583 1.43 8.06 -14.65
CA SER A 583 2.23 8.59 -13.54
C SER A 583 1.54 8.33 -12.20
N THR A 584 0.23 8.56 -12.13
CA THR A 584 -0.62 8.28 -10.96
C THR A 584 -0.62 6.78 -10.63
N ALA A 585 -0.84 5.91 -11.63
CA ALA A 585 -0.80 4.46 -11.46
C ALA A 585 0.57 3.96 -11.00
N SER A 586 1.65 4.52 -11.54
CA SER A 586 3.02 4.22 -11.13
C SER A 586 3.26 4.57 -9.66
N ALA A 587 2.79 5.73 -9.21
CA ALA A 587 2.93 6.17 -7.83
C ALA A 587 2.11 5.32 -6.85
N LEU A 588 0.87 4.94 -7.22
CA LEU A 588 0.05 4.01 -6.44
C LEU A 588 0.78 2.67 -6.24
N LEU A 589 1.36 2.11 -7.32
CA LEU A 589 2.14 0.87 -7.23
C LEU A 589 3.42 1.07 -6.39
N ALA A 590 4.11 2.20 -6.55
CA ALA A 590 5.34 2.50 -5.81
C ALA A 590 5.12 2.56 -4.29
N GLU A 591 4.02 3.17 -3.83
CA GLU A 591 3.65 3.17 -2.41
C GLU A 591 3.45 1.73 -1.89
N LEU A 592 2.70 0.92 -2.63
CA LEU A 592 2.47 -0.47 -2.23
C LEU A 592 3.77 -1.27 -2.18
N LEU A 593 4.66 -1.10 -3.17
CA LEU A 593 5.97 -1.75 -3.17
C LEU A 593 6.85 -1.30 -1.99
N GLY A 594 6.83 0.00 -1.65
CA GLY A 594 7.52 0.52 -0.48
C GLY A 594 7.05 -0.15 0.81
N LEU A 595 5.74 -0.31 0.96
CA LEU A 595 5.14 -1.05 2.07
C LEU A 595 5.55 -2.53 2.07
N MET A 596 5.40 -3.23 0.95
CA MET A 596 5.71 -4.66 0.86
C MET A 596 7.17 -4.95 1.16
N ARG A 597 8.11 -4.11 0.70
CA ARG A 597 9.53 -4.24 1.06
C ARG A 597 9.76 -4.17 2.57
N SER A 598 9.05 -3.28 3.28
CA SER A 598 9.17 -3.16 4.73
C SER A 598 8.59 -4.38 5.47
N LYS A 599 7.51 -4.97 4.95
CA LYS A 599 6.76 -6.08 5.57
C LYS A 599 7.29 -7.47 5.26
N VAL A 600 7.79 -7.72 4.04
CA VAL A 600 8.33 -9.02 3.61
C VAL A 600 9.71 -9.32 4.25
N GLY A 601 10.11 -8.53 5.25
CA GLY A 601 11.35 -8.73 5.96
C GLY A 601 12.53 -8.62 4.99
N ALA A 602 12.53 -7.62 4.11
CA ALA A 602 13.72 -7.26 3.35
C ALA A 602 14.79 -6.70 4.31
N ARG A 603 15.37 -7.57 5.15
CA ARG A 603 16.79 -7.49 5.45
C ARG A 603 17.51 -7.64 4.12
N SER A 604 17.72 -6.52 3.43
CA SER A 604 18.88 -6.32 2.57
C SER A 604 19.21 -7.49 1.64
N GLY A 605 18.21 -8.08 0.98
CA GLY A 605 18.38 -9.06 -0.10
C GLY A 605 19.00 -8.47 -1.38
N GLY A 606 19.54 -7.25 -1.32
CA GLY A 606 20.33 -6.61 -2.36
C GLY A 606 21.36 -5.60 -1.84
N LEU A 607 21.54 -5.48 -0.51
CA LEU A 607 22.50 -4.53 0.09
C LEU A 607 23.75 -5.21 0.68
N SER A 608 23.77 -6.54 0.78
CA SER A 608 24.94 -7.28 1.29
C SER A 608 25.49 -8.36 0.36
N ARG A 609 25.01 -8.47 -0.90
CA ARG A 609 25.69 -9.27 -1.93
C ARG A 609 26.28 -8.34 -2.99
N VAL A 610 27.58 -8.11 -2.84
CA VAL A 610 28.53 -7.64 -3.87
C VAL A 610 28.40 -6.18 -4.28
N GLY A 611 29.49 -5.42 -4.10
CA GLY A 611 29.58 -3.98 -4.40
C GLY A 611 28.98 -3.62 -5.75
N SER A 612 27.78 -3.05 -5.72
CA SER A 612 27.08 -2.53 -6.89
C SER A 612 25.77 -1.83 -6.52
N SER A 613 25.78 -0.95 -5.51
CA SER A 613 24.71 0.06 -5.44
C SER A 613 24.67 0.89 -6.73
N SER A 614 25.80 1.04 -7.45
CA SER A 614 25.81 1.62 -8.78
C SER A 614 25.31 0.67 -9.87
N ALA A 615 25.60 -0.64 -9.88
CA ALA A 615 25.28 -1.47 -11.05
C ALA A 615 23.78 -1.78 -11.18
N PHE A 616 23.05 -1.96 -10.07
CA PHE A 616 21.59 -2.15 -10.12
C PHE A 616 20.87 -0.86 -10.54
N LEU A 617 21.25 0.28 -9.96
CA LEU A 617 20.78 1.59 -10.39
C LEU A 617 21.21 1.90 -11.84
N GLN A 618 22.44 1.53 -12.25
CA GLN A 618 22.93 1.67 -13.62
C GLN A 618 22.22 0.75 -14.59
N GLN A 619 21.78 -0.44 -14.18
CA GLN A 619 21.01 -1.35 -15.02
C GLN A 619 19.57 -0.87 -15.19
N MET A 620 18.95 -0.32 -14.13
CA MET A 620 17.65 0.37 -14.23
C MET A 620 17.74 1.65 -15.08
N VAL A 621 18.84 2.42 -14.96
CA VAL A 621 19.11 3.62 -15.77
C VAL A 621 19.47 3.28 -17.23
N GLN A 622 20.22 2.20 -17.49
CA GLN A 622 20.53 1.73 -18.85
C GLN A 622 19.29 1.20 -19.57
N GLN A 623 18.33 0.62 -18.85
CA GLN A 623 17.06 0.15 -19.43
C GLN A 623 16.06 1.30 -19.71
N GLN A 624 16.29 2.50 -19.17
CA GLN A 624 15.49 3.70 -19.44
C GLN A 624 15.99 4.52 -20.63
N GLN A 625 17.10 4.13 -21.27
CA GLN A 625 17.53 4.80 -22.50
C GLN A 625 16.75 4.24 -23.71
N PRO A 626 16.14 5.09 -24.56
CA PRO A 626 15.52 4.62 -25.78
C PRO A 626 16.59 3.99 -26.69
N LYS A 627 16.25 2.88 -27.34
CA LYS A 627 17.11 2.22 -28.33
C LYS A 627 17.45 3.12 -29.51
#